data_AF-A0A6N9PF85-F1
#
_entry.id   AF-A0A6N9PF85-F1
#
_cell.length_a   1.000
_cell.length_b   1.000
_cell.length_c   1.000
_cell.angle_alpha   90.00
_cell.angle_beta   90.00
_cell.angle_gamma   90.00
#
_symmetry.space_group_name_H-M   'P 1'
#
loop_
_entity.id
_entity.type
_entity.pdbx_description
1 polymer ?
#
loop_
_entity_poly.entity_id
_entity_poly.type
_entity_poly.pdbx_seq_one_letter_code
_entity_poly.pdbx_strand_id
1 'polypeptide(L)'
;MTDYMMITTELPPYFFFPWFLLDMGLTLTAKLTYALLLDRARLSQLNGWTDEAGRVYIIFPIEKIAEMLGKSMTTAKNVLAELEAAGLIERRRQQFSKPNHIYVKLPDGQRFSHP
;
A
#
# COMPACT_ATOMS: atom_id res chain seq x y z
N MET A 1 -10.98 29.02 2.44
CA MET A 1 -12.14 29.05 3.36
C MET A 1 -12.45 27.61 3.69
N THR A 2 -12.72 27.29 4.96
CA THR A 2 -13.00 25.93 5.44
C THR A 2 -14.35 25.93 6.15
N ASP A 3 -15.18 24.93 5.89
CA ASP A 3 -16.52 24.79 6.47
C ASP A 3 -16.62 23.55 7.37
N TYR A 4 -17.61 23.53 8.27
CA TYR A 4 -17.90 22.38 9.12
C TYR A 4 -18.54 21.23 8.33
N MET A 5 -18.18 19.99 8.65
CA MET A 5 -18.84 18.81 8.11
C MET A 5 -20.24 18.67 8.70
N MET A 6 -21.25 18.51 7.84
CA MET A 6 -22.64 18.26 8.21
C MET A 6 -22.98 16.78 8.00
N ILE A 7 -24.08 16.31 8.60
CA ILE A 7 -24.56 14.94 8.39
C ILE A 7 -24.93 14.65 6.93
N THR A 8 -25.23 15.70 6.16
CA THR A 8 -25.54 15.64 4.73
C THR A 8 -24.32 15.84 3.84
N THR A 9 -23.13 16.08 4.41
CA THR A 9 -21.91 16.27 3.62
C THR A 9 -21.49 14.94 3.01
N GLU A 10 -21.43 14.87 1.68
CA GLU A 10 -20.82 13.75 0.98
C GLU A 10 -19.32 13.73 1.27
N LEU A 11 -18.83 12.59 1.75
CA LEU A 11 -17.41 12.44 2.04
C LEU A 11 -16.62 12.34 0.74
N PRO A 12 -15.48 13.06 0.62
CA PRO A 12 -14.56 12.80 -0.46
C PRO A 12 -14.01 11.36 -0.35
N PRO A 13 -13.49 10.79 -1.45
CA PRO A 13 -12.82 9.51 -1.39
C PRO A 13 -11.70 9.53 -0.34
N TYR A 14 -11.76 8.60 0.60
CA TYR A 14 -10.75 8.42 1.62
C TYR A 14 -10.13 7.02 1.49
N PHE A 15 -8.89 6.91 1.93
CA PHE A 15 -8.16 5.66 1.97
C PHE A 15 -8.34 5.00 3.35
N PHE A 16 -8.50 3.67 3.40
CA PHE A 16 -8.69 2.92 4.65
C PHE A 16 -7.37 2.61 5.35
N PHE A 17 -7.03 3.32 6.43
CA PHE A 17 -5.82 3.08 7.22
C PHE A 17 -5.95 1.84 8.13
N PRO A 18 -5.17 0.77 7.94
CA PRO A 18 -5.23 -0.40 8.81
C PRO A 18 -4.72 -0.08 10.22
N TRP A 19 -5.54 -0.37 11.23
CA TRP A 19 -5.24 -0.09 12.63
C TRP A 19 -3.90 -0.67 13.10
N PHE A 20 -3.55 -1.88 12.66
CA PHE A 20 -2.32 -2.52 13.07
C PHE A 20 -1.05 -1.75 12.70
N LEU A 21 -1.10 -0.89 11.68
CA LEU A 21 0.04 -0.05 11.33
C LEU A 21 0.37 0.94 12.44
N LEU A 22 -0.60 1.33 13.27
CA LEU A 22 -0.35 2.26 14.39
C LEU A 22 0.69 1.69 15.35
N ASP A 23 0.59 0.40 15.66
CA ASP A 23 1.45 -0.28 16.63
C ASP A 23 2.79 -0.77 16.03
N MET A 24 2.95 -0.69 14.71
CA MET A 24 4.21 -1.06 14.06
C MET A 24 5.25 0.05 14.18
N GLY A 25 6.51 -0.35 14.45
CA GLY A 25 7.70 0.53 14.47
C GLY A 25 8.17 0.99 13.10
N LEU A 26 7.23 1.42 12.24
CA LEU A 26 7.47 1.92 10.89
C LEU A 26 7.41 3.44 10.85
N THR A 27 8.09 4.02 9.86
CA THR A 27 7.94 5.44 9.53
C THR A 27 6.51 5.73 9.08
N LEU A 28 6.02 6.95 9.36
CA LEU A 28 4.68 7.36 8.92
C LEU A 28 4.52 7.24 7.39
N THR A 29 5.57 7.59 6.64
CA THR A 29 5.60 7.45 5.19
C THR A 29 5.46 5.98 4.76
N ALA A 30 6.09 5.04 5.46
CA ALA A 30 5.91 3.61 5.22
C ALA A 30 4.50 3.13 5.53
N LYS A 31 3.92 3.56 6.66
CA LYS A 31 2.52 3.27 6.98
C LYS A 31 1.57 3.77 5.89
N LEU A 32 1.73 5.02 5.44
CA LEU A 32 0.96 5.62 4.34
C LEU A 32 1.21 4.97 2.97
N THR A 33 2.40 4.44 2.75
CA THR A 33 2.70 3.71 1.51
C THR A 33 2.03 2.34 1.52
N TYR A 34 2.11 1.59 2.61
CA TYR A 34 1.46 0.29 2.71
C TYR A 34 -0.06 0.38 2.52
N ALA A 35 -0.65 1.33 3.22
CA ALA A 35 -1.97 1.89 2.98
C ALA A 35 -2.34 2.04 1.48
N LEU A 36 -1.54 2.82 0.75
CA LEU A 36 -1.73 3.02 -0.68
C LEU A 36 -1.63 1.71 -1.48
N LEU A 37 -0.69 0.83 -1.14
CA LEU A 37 -0.51 -0.46 -1.80
C LEU A 37 -1.69 -1.40 -1.55
N LEU A 38 -2.34 -1.36 -0.38
CA LEU A 38 -3.55 -2.12 -0.10
C LEU A 38 -4.73 -1.69 -0.99
N ASP A 39 -4.92 -0.39 -1.16
CA ASP A 39 -5.95 0.12 -2.08
C ASP A 39 -5.68 -0.36 -3.52
N ARG A 40 -4.41 -0.33 -3.96
CA ARG A 40 -4.02 -0.89 -5.26
C ARG A 40 -4.21 -2.41 -5.34
N ALA A 41 -3.96 -3.13 -4.26
CA ALA A 41 -4.16 -4.58 -4.19
C ALA A 41 -5.64 -4.93 -4.30
N ARG A 42 -6.53 -4.15 -3.67
CA ARG A 42 -7.99 -4.29 -3.83
C ARG A 42 -8.41 -4.12 -5.29
N LEU A 43 -7.91 -3.08 -5.98
CA LEU A 43 -8.20 -2.87 -7.40
C LEU A 43 -7.66 -4.02 -8.27
N SER A 44 -6.44 -4.49 -7.97
CA SER A 44 -5.83 -5.63 -8.63
C SER A 44 -6.66 -6.91 -8.46
N GLN A 45 -7.17 -7.17 -7.26
CA GLN A 45 -8.06 -8.29 -6.97
C GLN A 45 -9.36 -8.20 -7.80
N LEU A 46 -10.00 -7.03 -7.84
CA LEU A 46 -11.22 -6.81 -8.63
C LEU A 46 -10.99 -7.01 -10.14
N ASN A 47 -9.78 -6.70 -10.62
CA ASN A 47 -9.40 -6.91 -12.02
C ASN A 47 -8.88 -8.32 -12.33
N GLY A 48 -8.77 -9.21 -11.32
CA GLY A 48 -8.27 -10.57 -11.48
C GLY A 48 -6.76 -10.70 -11.69
N TRP A 49 -5.98 -9.69 -11.28
CA TRP A 49 -4.52 -9.66 -11.46
C TRP A 49 -3.84 -10.55 -10.41
N THR A 50 -3.73 -11.83 -10.73
CA THR A 50 -3.21 -12.88 -9.86
C THR A 50 -2.13 -13.70 -10.55
N ASP A 51 -1.18 -14.23 -9.79
CA ASP A 51 -0.22 -15.21 -10.32
C ASP A 51 -0.83 -16.61 -10.41
N GLU A 52 -0.05 -17.58 -10.89
CA GLU A 52 -0.48 -18.98 -11.05
C GLU A 52 -0.95 -19.64 -9.74
N ALA A 53 -0.53 -19.11 -8.59
CA ALA A 53 -0.94 -19.59 -7.27
C ALA A 53 -2.14 -18.81 -6.71
N GLY A 54 -2.77 -17.93 -7.49
CA GLY A 54 -3.89 -17.09 -7.07
C GLY A 54 -3.49 -15.91 -6.19
N ARG A 55 -2.20 -15.59 -6.06
CA ARG A 55 -1.74 -14.46 -5.24
C ARG A 55 -1.88 -13.17 -6.03
N VAL A 56 -2.58 -12.21 -5.44
CA VAL A 56 -2.76 -10.87 -6.01
C VAL A 56 -1.42 -10.15 -6.07
N TYR A 57 -1.10 -9.57 -7.22
CA TYR A 57 0.07 -8.73 -7.40
C TYR A 57 -0.34 -7.35 -7.92
N ILE A 58 0.44 -6.31 -7.59
CA ILE A 58 0.26 -4.98 -8.16
C ILE A 58 1.45 -4.65 -9.07
N ILE A 59 1.15 -4.03 -10.20
CA ILE A 59 2.16 -3.35 -11.02
C ILE A 59 2.07 -1.88 -10.64
N PHE A 60 3.03 -1.43 -9.84
CA PHE A 60 3.04 -0.07 -9.36
C PHE A 60 4.46 0.52 -9.45
N PRO A 61 4.74 1.26 -10.54
CA PRO A 61 6.06 1.86 -10.76
C PRO A 61 6.44 2.78 -9.61
N ILE A 62 7.72 2.81 -9.31
CA ILE A 62 8.23 3.60 -8.20
C ILE A 62 8.08 5.10 -8.43
N GLU A 63 8.06 5.53 -9.69
CA GLU A 63 7.76 6.89 -10.12
C GLU A 63 6.37 7.32 -9.65
N LYS A 64 5.39 6.44 -9.81
CA LYS A 64 4.02 6.70 -9.38
C LYS A 64 3.88 6.69 -7.86
N ILE A 65 4.64 5.85 -7.16
CA ILE A 65 4.70 5.86 -5.69
C ILE A 65 5.28 7.19 -5.20
N ALA A 66 6.40 7.63 -5.78
CA ALA A 66 7.06 8.88 -5.42
C ALA A 66 6.16 10.09 -5.67
N GLU A 67 5.49 10.14 -6.83
CA GLU A 67 4.50 11.15 -7.19
C GLU A 67 3.36 11.22 -6.17
N MET A 68 2.71 10.09 -5.88
CA MET A 68 1.58 10.04 -4.95
C MET A 68 1.96 10.42 -3.51
N LEU A 69 3.20 10.15 -3.10
CA LEU A 69 3.70 10.54 -1.78
C LEU A 69 4.21 12.00 -1.74
N GLY A 70 4.38 12.66 -2.89
CA GLY A 70 5.08 13.95 -2.98
C GLY A 70 6.52 13.85 -2.48
N LYS A 71 7.22 12.74 -2.76
CA LYS A 71 8.58 12.45 -2.29
C LYS A 71 9.52 12.13 -3.44
N SER A 72 10.82 12.14 -3.15
CA SER A 72 11.83 11.71 -4.12
C SER A 72 11.76 10.20 -4.39
N MET A 73 12.21 9.79 -5.57
CA MET A 73 12.38 8.39 -5.94
C MET A 73 13.21 7.61 -4.91
N THR A 74 14.26 8.23 -4.36
CA THR A 74 15.11 7.65 -3.32
C THR A 74 14.30 7.38 -2.05
N THR A 75 13.44 8.30 -1.64
CA THR A 75 12.56 8.11 -0.49
C THR A 75 11.58 6.97 -0.72
N ALA A 76 10.97 6.91 -1.92
CA ALA A 76 10.08 5.81 -2.29
C ALA A 76 10.81 4.45 -2.27
N LYS A 77 12.07 4.38 -2.71
CA LYS A 77 12.90 3.16 -2.63
C LYS A 77 13.09 2.73 -1.18
N ASN A 78 13.49 3.66 -0.32
CA ASN A 78 13.77 3.40 1.08
C ASN A 78 12.52 2.92 1.82
N VAL A 79 11.37 3.53 1.56
CA VAL A 79 10.10 3.13 2.15
C VAL A 79 9.68 1.74 1.69
N LEU A 80 9.84 1.41 0.41
CA LEU A 80 9.57 0.04 -0.07
C LEU A 80 10.51 -0.98 0.58
N ALA A 81 11.79 -0.64 0.76
CA ALA A 81 12.74 -1.51 1.45
C ALA A 81 12.38 -1.69 2.93
N GLU A 82 11.91 -0.63 3.61
CA GLU A 82 11.42 -0.70 4.99
C GLU A 82 10.22 -1.65 5.11
N LEU A 83 9.25 -1.55 4.19
CA LEU A 83 8.09 -2.45 4.15
C LEU A 83 8.46 -3.90 3.84
N GLU A 84 9.46 -4.14 2.99
CA GLU A 84 10.02 -5.48 2.75
C GLU A 84 10.69 -6.03 4.01
N ALA A 85 11.49 -5.23 4.70
CA ALA A 85 12.16 -5.63 5.93
C ALA A 85 11.15 -5.97 7.04
N ALA A 86 10.00 -5.29 7.07
CA ALA A 86 8.89 -5.58 7.96
C ALA A 86 8.01 -6.77 7.52
N GLY A 87 8.31 -7.38 6.36
CA GLY A 87 7.55 -8.51 5.83
C GLY A 87 6.17 -8.15 5.27
N LEU A 88 5.86 -6.86 5.13
CA LEU A 88 4.56 -6.37 4.67
C LEU A 88 4.40 -6.39 3.16
N ILE A 89 5.50 -6.40 2.41
CA ILE A 89 5.47 -6.56 0.96
C ILE A 89 6.59 -7.49 0.48
N GLU A 90 6.46 -7.98 -0.74
CA GLU A 90 7.52 -8.67 -1.47
C GLU A 90 7.54 -8.14 -2.92
N ARG A 91 8.69 -7.62 -3.37
CA ARG A 91 8.86 -7.23 -4.78
C ARG A 91 9.54 -8.34 -5.56
N ARG A 92 8.92 -8.79 -6.65
CA ARG A 92 9.52 -9.74 -7.59
C ARG A 92 9.84 -9.05 -8.90
N ARG A 93 11.13 -9.08 -9.26
CA ARG A 93 11.58 -8.71 -10.60
C ARG A 93 11.08 -9.74 -11.60
N GLN A 94 10.44 -9.25 -12.65
CA GLN A 94 10.06 -10.09 -13.78
C GLN A 94 11.19 -10.16 -14.79
N GLN A 95 11.00 -10.99 -15.83
CA GLN A 95 11.91 -11.05 -16.98
C GLN A 95 12.13 -9.65 -17.59
N PHE A 96 13.24 -9.49 -18.31
CA PHE A 96 13.58 -8.24 -18.99
C PHE A 96 12.38 -7.73 -19.81
N SER A 97 12.07 -6.42 -19.71
CA SER A 97 10.90 -5.74 -20.30
C SER A 97 9.55 -5.88 -19.56
N LYS A 98 9.38 -6.81 -18.60
CA LYS A 98 8.14 -6.92 -17.82
C LYS A 98 8.19 -6.03 -16.56
N PRO A 99 7.07 -5.38 -16.20
CA PRO A 99 7.00 -4.57 -14.99
C PRO A 99 7.19 -5.43 -13.73
N ASN A 100 7.78 -4.85 -12.68
CA ASN A 100 7.94 -5.54 -11.40
C ASN A 100 6.58 -5.79 -10.75
N HIS A 101 6.45 -6.94 -10.11
CA HIS A 101 5.28 -7.28 -9.31
C HIS A 101 5.57 -6.95 -7.85
N ILE A 102 4.63 -6.33 -7.17
CA ILE A 102 4.64 -6.17 -5.72
C ILE A 102 3.50 -7.02 -5.15
N TYR A 103 3.81 -7.86 -4.18
CA TYR A 103 2.84 -8.66 -3.45
C TYR A 103 2.67 -8.01 -2.08
N VAL A 104 1.45 -7.62 -1.74
CA VAL A 104 1.11 -7.07 -0.42
C VAL A 104 0.76 -8.24 0.51
N LYS A 105 1.35 -8.25 1.70
CA LYS A 105 1.18 -9.29 2.71
C LYS A 105 0.44 -8.72 3.91
N LEU A 106 -0.30 -9.60 4.58
CA LEU A 106 -0.91 -9.32 5.87
C LEU A 106 -0.03 -9.95 6.95
N PRO A 107 0.17 -9.29 8.11
CA PRO A 107 0.92 -9.88 9.21
C PRO A 107 0.19 -11.10 9.80
N ASP A 108 0.94 -12.17 10.09
CA ASP A 108 0.39 -13.38 10.68
C ASP A 108 -0.09 -13.13 12.12
N GLY A 109 -1.26 -13.66 12.47
CA GLY A 109 -1.68 -13.79 13.88
C GLY A 109 -1.98 -12.48 14.61
N GLN A 110 -2.10 -11.34 13.94
CA GLN A 110 -2.64 -10.16 14.58
C GLN A 110 -4.13 -10.39 14.83
N ARG A 111 -4.49 -10.59 16.10
CA ARG A 111 -5.83 -10.25 16.58
C ARG A 111 -6.00 -8.79 16.18
N PHE A 112 -6.79 -8.52 15.15
CA PHE A 112 -7.24 -7.18 14.83
C PHE A 112 -8.12 -6.74 16.00
N SER A 113 -7.49 -6.27 17.08
CA SER A 113 -8.16 -5.61 18.18
C SER A 113 -8.65 -4.30 17.60
N HIS A 114 -9.90 -4.32 17.16
CA HIS A 114 -10.62 -3.10 16.88
C HIS A 114 -10.78 -2.38 18.23
N PRO A 115 -10.60 -1.07 18.29
CA PRO A 115 -11.08 -0.30 19.44
C PRO A 115 -12.60 -0.50 19.63
#